data_AF-A0A9N8VFW3-F1
#
_entry.id   AF-A0A9N8VFW3-F1
#
_cell.length_a   1.000
_cell.length_b   1.000
_cell.length_c   1.000
_cell.angle_alpha   90.00
_cell.angle_beta   90.00
_cell.angle_gamma   90.00
#
_symmetry.space_group_name_H-M   'P 1'
#
loop_
_entity.id
_entity.type
_entity.pdbx_description
1 polymer ?
#
loop_
_entity_poly.entity_id
_entity_poly.type
_entity_poly.pdbx_seq_one_letter_code
_entity_poly.pdbx_strand_id
1 'polypeptide(L)'
;MANATQYLEENYPSSIRASITDLDLSNKNFVGDLTISGFVNLQKLNYSFNNFNGSINVVNFSNIQELDSSSINNARDHVYANMNKLQRNTKFSKGQVTFPNSSVFDCQKNILLPPGIQPTNNPETPPPNDNLGLKIGLSVGIISAY
;
A
#
# COMPACT_ATOMS: atom_id res chain seq x y z
N MET A 1 -14.77 5.27 -19.79
CA MET A 1 -13.89 5.43 -18.61
C MET A 1 -12.48 5.59 -19.13
N ALA A 2 -11.73 6.60 -18.66
CA ALA A 2 -10.41 6.91 -19.20
C ALA A 2 -9.31 6.14 -18.44
N ASN A 3 -8.22 5.79 -19.13
CA ASN A 3 -7.03 5.25 -18.49
C ASN A 3 -6.10 6.41 -18.09
N ALA A 4 -5.65 6.43 -16.84
CA ALA A 4 -4.81 7.52 -16.35
C ALA A 4 -3.41 7.52 -16.98
N THR A 5 -2.85 6.36 -17.27
CA THR A 5 -1.53 6.25 -17.91
C THR A 5 -1.57 6.86 -19.32
N GLN A 6 -2.60 6.54 -20.11
CA GLN A 6 -2.82 7.17 -21.42
C GLN A 6 -3.01 8.69 -21.29
N TYR A 7 -3.81 9.15 -20.31
CA TYR A 7 -3.99 10.58 -20.05
C TYR A 7 -2.66 11.28 -19.76
N LEU A 8 -1.76 10.65 -18.99
CA LEU A 8 -0.43 11.19 -18.71
C LEU A 8 0.45 11.25 -19.97
N GLU A 9 0.40 10.27 -20.86
CA GLU A 9 1.14 10.32 -22.12
C GLU A 9 0.65 11.44 -23.04
N GLU A 10 -0.67 11.66 -23.10
CA GLU A 10 -1.28 12.68 -23.95
C GLU A 10 -1.08 14.12 -23.43
N ASN A 11 -1.18 14.32 -22.11
CA ASN A 11 -1.16 15.66 -21.51
C ASN A 11 0.20 16.05 -20.92
N TYR A 12 1.03 15.05 -20.61
CA TYR A 12 2.34 15.23 -20.00
C TYR A 12 3.39 14.40 -20.74
N PRO A 13 3.76 14.77 -21.97
CA PRO A 13 4.86 14.09 -22.67
C PRO A 13 6.13 14.14 -21.84
N SER A 14 7.00 13.13 -22.00
CA SER A 14 8.22 12.96 -21.20
C SER A 14 9.09 14.21 -21.11
N SER A 15 9.12 15.03 -22.16
CA SER A 15 9.88 16.29 -22.24
C SER A 15 9.47 17.32 -21.19
N ILE A 16 8.22 17.31 -20.69
CA ILE A 16 7.73 18.29 -19.72
C ILE A 16 7.59 17.73 -18.31
N ARG A 17 7.67 16.41 -18.11
CA ARG A 17 7.44 15.78 -16.79
C ARG A 17 8.43 16.24 -15.73
N ALA A 18 9.66 16.55 -16.13
CA ALA A 18 10.69 17.01 -15.22
C ALA A 18 10.42 18.41 -14.64
N SER A 19 9.59 19.24 -15.28
CA SER A 19 9.23 20.57 -14.76
C SER A 19 7.99 20.57 -13.86
N ILE A 20 7.29 19.44 -13.73
CA ILE A 20 6.06 19.36 -12.94
C ILE A 20 6.40 19.08 -11.47
N THR A 21 5.90 19.95 -10.58
CA THR A 21 6.02 19.81 -9.13
C THR A 21 4.73 19.34 -8.48
N ASP A 22 3.59 19.58 -9.13
CA ASP A 22 2.26 19.30 -8.59
C ASP A 22 1.42 18.63 -9.68
N LEU A 23 0.91 17.43 -9.39
CA LEU A 23 0.12 16.63 -10.32
C LEU A 23 -1.20 16.23 -9.68
N ASP A 24 -2.30 16.73 -10.25
CA ASP A 24 -3.66 16.41 -9.82
C ASP A 24 -4.41 15.58 -10.87
N LEU A 25 -4.66 14.34 -10.51
CA LEU A 25 -5.42 13.32 -11.25
C LEU A 25 -6.75 12.99 -10.53
N SER A 26 -7.12 13.73 -9.49
CA SER A 26 -8.27 13.40 -8.65
C SER A 26 -9.59 13.55 -9.38
N ASN A 27 -10.58 12.74 -8.99
CA ASN A 27 -11.97 12.83 -9.46
C ASN A 27 -12.15 12.82 -10.99
N LYS A 28 -11.39 11.97 -11.68
CA LYS A 28 -11.43 11.82 -13.15
C LYS A 28 -12.08 10.54 -13.63
N ASN A 29 -12.62 9.74 -12.71
CA ASN A 29 -13.21 8.42 -13.00
C ASN A 29 -12.24 7.50 -13.76
N PHE A 30 -10.94 7.62 -13.48
CA PHE A 30 -9.93 6.78 -14.12
C PHE A 30 -10.09 5.32 -13.70
N VAL A 31 -9.77 4.41 -14.62
CA VAL A 31 -9.80 2.95 -14.44
C VAL A 31 -8.53 2.29 -14.98
N GLY A 32 -8.34 1.01 -14.66
CA GLY A 32 -7.18 0.24 -15.07
C GLY A 32 -5.95 0.56 -14.23
N ASP A 33 -4.78 0.35 -14.84
CA ASP A 33 -3.48 0.58 -14.20
C ASP A 33 -3.09 2.06 -14.23
N LEU A 34 -2.33 2.47 -13.22
CA LEU A 34 -1.71 3.79 -13.13
C LEU A 34 -0.20 3.64 -13.03
N THR A 35 0.53 4.08 -14.06
CA THR A 35 1.99 4.19 -14.01
C THR A 35 2.39 5.65 -14.05
N ILE A 36 3.10 6.11 -13.01
CA ILE A 36 3.63 7.46 -12.95
C ILE A 36 5.15 7.40 -12.89
N SER A 37 5.78 7.91 -13.94
CA SER A 37 7.24 7.90 -14.12
C SER A 37 7.72 9.14 -14.88
N GLY A 38 8.97 9.55 -14.64
CA GLY A 38 9.59 10.70 -15.29
C GLY A 38 9.35 12.06 -14.61
N PHE A 39 8.52 12.08 -13.55
CA PHE A 39 8.19 13.27 -12.77
C PHE A 39 9.20 13.49 -11.62
N VAL A 40 10.48 13.64 -11.96
CA VAL A 40 11.60 13.62 -11.01
C VAL A 40 11.58 14.74 -9.95
N ASN A 41 10.89 15.84 -10.23
CA ASN A 41 10.76 16.99 -9.34
C ASN A 41 9.39 17.07 -8.66
N LEU A 42 8.55 16.04 -8.79
CA LEU A 42 7.21 16.04 -8.20
C LEU A 42 7.27 16.09 -6.67
N GLN A 43 6.51 17.01 -6.12
CA GLN A 43 6.38 17.27 -4.70
C GLN A 43 4.99 16.90 -4.20
N LYS A 44 3.95 17.13 -5.02
CA LYS A 44 2.57 16.80 -4.68
C LYS A 44 1.93 15.93 -5.74
N LEU A 45 1.33 14.83 -5.29
CA LEU A 45 0.58 13.93 -6.14
C LEU A 45 -0.79 13.66 -5.53
N ASN A 46 -1.84 13.94 -6.30
CA ASN A 46 -3.19 13.57 -5.94
C ASN A 46 -3.80 12.70 -7.05
N TYR A 47 -4.24 11.48 -6.72
CA TYR A 47 -5.05 10.65 -7.62
C TYR A 47 -6.27 10.06 -6.92
N SER A 48 -6.73 10.72 -5.86
CA SER A 48 -7.89 10.31 -5.08
C SER A 48 -9.20 10.33 -5.88
N PHE A 49 -10.22 9.66 -5.35
CA PHE A 49 -11.56 9.61 -5.96
C PHE A 49 -11.55 9.11 -7.42
N ASN A 50 -10.87 7.99 -7.65
CA ASN A 50 -10.83 7.31 -8.94
C ASN A 50 -11.19 5.83 -8.80
N ASN A 51 -11.46 5.17 -9.92
CA ASN A 51 -11.96 3.79 -9.97
C ASN A 51 -10.87 2.81 -10.45
N PHE A 52 -9.61 3.06 -10.09
CA PHE A 52 -8.48 2.20 -10.45
C PHE A 52 -8.70 0.77 -9.96
N ASN A 53 -8.82 -0.17 -10.87
CA ASN A 53 -8.98 -1.61 -10.59
C ASN A 53 -7.75 -2.43 -11.01
N GLY A 54 -6.66 -1.74 -11.37
CA GLY A 54 -5.39 -2.29 -11.81
C GLY A 54 -4.25 -2.02 -10.83
N SER A 55 -3.02 -2.35 -11.23
CA SER A 55 -1.81 -2.07 -10.45
C SER A 55 -1.47 -0.58 -10.48
N ILE A 56 -1.00 -0.06 -9.35
CA ILE A 56 -0.54 1.33 -9.24
C ILE A 56 0.96 1.33 -8.98
N ASN A 57 1.72 1.85 -9.95
CA ASN A 57 3.17 1.92 -9.94
C ASN A 57 3.63 3.39 -9.93
N VAL A 58 4.15 3.83 -8.80
CA VAL A 58 4.58 5.21 -8.55
C VAL A 58 6.07 5.18 -8.22
N VAL A 59 6.90 5.49 -9.22
CA VAL A 59 8.36 5.30 -9.15
C VAL A 59 9.13 6.60 -9.40
N ASN A 60 10.34 6.67 -8.84
CA ASN A 60 11.31 7.77 -9.03
C ASN A 60 10.90 9.12 -8.43
N PHE A 61 10.34 9.08 -7.21
CA PHE A 61 9.83 10.27 -6.50
C PHE A 61 10.67 10.67 -5.28
N SER A 62 11.92 11.10 -5.50
CA SER A 62 12.80 11.54 -4.41
C SER A 62 12.35 12.83 -3.72
N ASN A 63 11.48 13.62 -4.37
CA ASN A 63 11.06 14.94 -3.92
C ASN A 63 9.63 15.02 -3.36
N ILE A 64 8.91 13.90 -3.34
CA ILE A 64 7.49 13.89 -2.96
C ILE A 64 7.32 14.17 -1.48
N GLN A 65 6.43 15.09 -1.17
CA GLN A 65 6.14 15.62 0.16
C GLN A 65 4.68 15.38 0.54
N GLU A 66 3.78 15.39 -0.44
CA GLU A 66 2.35 15.17 -0.26
C GLU A 66 1.84 14.14 -1.28
N LEU A 67 1.08 13.16 -0.77
CA LEU A 67 0.49 12.08 -1.56
C LEU A 67 -0.94 11.84 -1.09
N ASP A 68 -1.91 12.04 -1.98
CA ASP A 68 -3.30 11.65 -1.77
C ASP A 68 -3.69 10.51 -2.72
N SER A 69 -4.01 9.37 -2.10
CA SER A 69 -4.45 8.13 -2.74
C SER A 69 -5.79 7.66 -2.17
N SER A 70 -6.52 8.55 -1.49
CA SER A 70 -7.76 8.22 -0.81
C SER A 70 -8.90 7.89 -1.79
N SER A 71 -9.87 7.11 -1.32
CA SER A 71 -11.11 6.83 -2.07
C SER A 71 -10.87 6.25 -3.46
N ILE A 72 -9.82 5.45 -3.63
CA ILE A 72 -9.60 4.64 -4.83
C ILE A 72 -10.09 3.21 -4.64
N ASN A 73 -10.68 2.64 -5.69
CA ASN A 73 -11.20 1.26 -5.66
C ASN A 73 -10.15 0.23 -6.12
N ASN A 74 -8.97 0.22 -5.50
CA ASN A 74 -7.93 -0.74 -5.89
C ASN A 74 -8.09 -2.09 -5.19
N ALA A 75 -8.05 -3.16 -5.98
CA ALA A 75 -8.09 -4.57 -5.56
C ALA A 75 -6.73 -5.30 -5.71
N ARG A 76 -5.67 -4.62 -6.19
CA ARG A 76 -4.34 -5.16 -6.51
C ARG A 76 -3.21 -4.42 -5.75
N ASP A 77 -1.97 -4.67 -6.17
CA ASP A 77 -0.74 -4.17 -5.55
C ASP A 77 -0.49 -2.67 -5.77
N HIS A 78 0.06 -2.04 -4.73
CA HIS A 78 0.63 -0.69 -4.77
C HIS A 78 2.14 -0.76 -4.61
N VAL A 79 2.87 -0.21 -5.58
CA VAL A 79 4.32 -0.09 -5.52
C VAL A 79 4.70 1.38 -5.45
N TYR A 80 5.24 1.78 -4.30
CA TYR A 80 5.87 3.09 -4.10
C TYR A 80 7.37 2.92 -3.90
N ALA A 81 8.18 3.60 -4.70
CA ALA A 81 9.63 3.55 -4.59
C ALA A 81 10.24 4.95 -4.45
N ASN A 82 11.29 5.05 -3.64
CA ASN A 82 12.14 6.23 -3.49
C ASN A 82 11.45 7.49 -2.92
N MET A 83 10.43 7.35 -2.06
CA MET A 83 9.69 8.48 -1.45
C MET A 83 10.37 9.09 -0.21
N ASN A 84 11.64 9.50 -0.35
CA ASN A 84 12.50 9.83 0.79
C ASN A 84 12.11 11.11 1.57
N LYS A 85 11.37 12.03 0.95
CA LYS A 85 10.97 13.32 1.55
C LYS A 85 9.53 13.36 2.07
N LEU A 86 8.80 12.24 1.96
CA LEU A 86 7.38 12.19 2.30
C LEU A 86 7.20 12.31 3.82
N GLN A 87 6.66 13.43 4.27
CA GLN A 87 6.45 13.69 5.69
C GLN A 87 5.14 13.03 6.18
N ARG A 88 5.23 11.80 6.70
CA ARG A 88 4.30 11.01 7.56
C ARG A 88 2.79 11.35 7.66
N ASN A 89 2.16 11.96 6.66
CA ASN A 89 0.71 12.22 6.62
C ASN A 89 -0.03 11.33 5.62
N THR A 90 0.63 10.29 5.11
CA THR A 90 -0.05 9.28 4.30
C THR A 90 -0.95 8.44 5.21
N LYS A 91 -2.25 8.68 5.10
CA LYS A 91 -3.27 7.74 5.56
C LYS A 91 -3.16 6.48 4.67
N PHE A 92 -2.24 5.58 4.98
CA PHE A 92 -2.21 4.26 4.35
C PHE A 92 -3.42 3.47 4.88
N SER A 93 -4.57 3.62 4.22
CA SER A 93 -5.79 2.93 4.61
C SER A 93 -5.85 1.48 4.11
N LYS A 94 -4.93 1.07 3.21
CA LYS A 94 -4.84 -0.28 2.66
C LYS A 94 -3.40 -0.60 2.28
N GLY A 95 -2.71 -1.42 3.07
CA GLY A 95 -1.37 -1.89 2.74
C GLY A 95 -0.55 -2.42 3.91
N GLN A 96 0.40 -3.28 3.58
CA GLN A 96 1.45 -3.79 4.47
C GLN A 96 2.68 -2.89 4.36
N VAL A 97 3.36 -2.60 5.48
CA VAL A 97 4.65 -1.89 5.48
C VAL A 97 5.75 -2.89 5.84
N THR A 98 6.64 -3.20 4.91
CA THR A 98 7.80 -4.08 5.16
C THR A 98 8.99 -3.27 5.67
N PHE A 99 9.51 -3.65 6.83
CA PHE A 99 10.70 -3.04 7.44
C PHE A 99 11.99 -3.69 6.92
N PRO A 100 13.16 -3.05 7.09
CA PRO A 100 14.46 -3.61 6.68
C PRO A 100 14.78 -4.98 7.30
N ASN A 101 14.21 -5.29 8.47
CA ASN A 101 14.32 -6.61 9.10
C ASN A 101 13.32 -7.65 8.52
N SER A 102 12.64 -7.34 7.42
CA SER A 102 11.59 -8.13 6.77
C SER A 102 10.31 -8.34 7.59
N SER A 103 10.14 -7.67 8.73
CA SER A 103 8.85 -7.61 9.44
C SER A 103 7.83 -6.84 8.61
N VAL A 104 6.56 -7.20 8.72
CA VAL A 104 5.47 -6.56 7.98
C VAL A 104 4.47 -5.95 8.95
N PHE A 105 4.27 -4.63 8.93
CA PHE A 105 3.16 -3.99 9.63
C PHE A 105 1.90 -4.07 8.77
N ASP A 106 0.92 -4.83 9.22
CA ASP A 106 -0.42 -4.84 8.62
C ASP A 106 -1.20 -3.64 9.15
N CYS A 107 -1.34 -2.60 8.32
CA CYS A 107 -2.02 -1.36 8.70
C CYS A 107 -3.53 -1.52 8.94
N GLN A 108 -4.14 -2.63 8.51
CA GLN A 108 -5.56 -2.90 8.75
C GLN A 108 -5.77 -3.56 10.11
N LYS A 109 -4.88 -4.47 10.48
CA LYS A 109 -4.96 -5.23 11.73
C LYS A 109 -4.21 -4.57 12.88
N ASN A 110 -3.41 -3.55 12.59
CA ASN A 110 -2.53 -2.89 13.55
C ASN A 110 -1.57 -3.88 14.24
N ILE A 111 -1.07 -4.86 13.48
CA ILE A 111 -0.15 -5.90 13.97
C ILE A 111 1.15 -5.90 13.18
N LEU A 112 2.24 -6.27 13.85
CA LEU A 112 3.53 -6.57 13.25
C LEU A 112 3.63 -8.07 13.02
N LEU A 113 3.70 -8.47 11.76
CA LEU A 113 3.95 -9.84 11.35
C LEU A 113 5.48 -10.08 11.31
N PRO A 114 5.94 -11.22 11.85
CA PRO A 114 7.34 -11.58 11.79
C PRO A 114 7.78 -11.90 10.34
N PRO A 115 9.09 -11.85 10.06
CA PRO A 115 9.64 -12.19 8.75
C PRO A 115 9.17 -13.58 8.27
N GLY A 116 8.68 -13.65 7.04
CA GLY A 116 8.33 -14.92 6.38
C GLY A 116 6.86 -15.36 6.47
N ILE A 117 5.97 -14.57 7.10
CA ILE A 117 4.52 -14.82 7.07
C ILE A 117 3.86 -13.87 6.07
N GLN A 118 3.43 -14.39 4.92
CA GLN A 118 2.61 -13.66 3.95
C GLN A 118 1.15 -13.63 4.44
N PRO A 119 0.49 -12.46 4.52
CA PRO A 119 -0.94 -12.39 4.80
C PRO A 119 -1.73 -12.98 3.63
N THR A 120 -2.48 -14.04 3.89
CA THR A 120 -3.45 -14.54 2.93
C THR A 120 -4.65 -13.60 2.96
N ASN A 121 -4.92 -12.90 1.85
CA ASN A 121 -6.12 -12.10 1.66
C ASN A 121 -7.36 -12.96 1.31
N ASN A 122 -7.35 -14.25 1.68
CA ASN A 122 -8.53 -15.08 1.47
C ASN A 122 -9.62 -14.64 2.46
N PRO A 123 -10.88 -14.47 2.03
CA PRO A 123 -11.99 -14.42 2.96
C PRO A 123 -11.95 -15.72 3.78
N GLU A 124 -11.75 -15.63 5.09
CA GLU A 124 -11.90 -16.79 5.97
C GLU A 124 -13.34 -17.30 5.80
N THR A 125 -13.50 -18.44 5.11
CA THR A 125 -14.67 -19.27 5.31
C THR A 125 -14.72 -19.62 6.80
N PRO A 126 -15.87 -19.45 7.48
CA PRO A 126 -15.94 -19.75 8.90
C PRO A 126 -15.55 -21.21 9.13
N PRO A 127 -14.73 -21.52 10.15
CA PRO A 127 -14.31 -22.88 10.40
C PRO A 127 -15.53 -23.76 10.70
N PRO A 128 -15.57 -25.02 10.22
CA PRO A 128 -16.59 -25.96 10.62
C PRO A 128 -16.50 -26.17 12.13
N ASN A 129 -17.65 -26.14 12.77
CA ASN A 129 -17.88 -26.21 14.20
C ASN A 129 -17.67 -27.63 14.75
N ASP A 130 -16.43 -28.11 14.76
CA ASP A 130 -16.12 -29.38 15.41
C ASP A 130 -15.44 -29.14 16.77
N ASN A 131 -16.29 -29.21 17.79
CA ASN A 131 -15.94 -29.49 19.18
C ASN A 131 -14.99 -30.71 19.24
N LEU A 132 -13.79 -30.58 19.84
CA LEU A 132 -13.10 -31.61 20.66
C LEU A 132 -11.65 -31.20 20.98
N GLY A 133 -11.36 -30.98 22.28
CA GLY A 133 -10.06 -31.33 22.88
C GLY A 133 -9.10 -30.19 23.24
N LEU A 134 -9.33 -29.53 24.39
CA LEU A 134 -8.26 -28.87 25.15
C LEU A 134 -7.18 -29.89 25.52
N LYS A 135 -5.96 -29.76 24.98
CA LYS A 135 -4.74 -30.35 25.58
C LYS A 135 -3.79 -29.23 25.99
N ILE A 136 -4.03 -28.70 27.18
CA ILE A 136 -3.10 -27.85 27.91
C ILE A 136 -1.92 -28.70 28.41
N GLY A 137 -0.75 -28.53 27.80
CA GLY A 137 0.52 -29.04 28.33
C GLY A 137 1.04 -28.09 29.40
N LEU A 138 0.74 -28.37 30.68
CA LEU A 138 1.34 -27.67 31.81
C LEU A 138 2.64 -28.38 32.21
N SER A 139 3.76 -27.70 32.03
CA SER A 139 5.07 -28.07 32.57
C SER A 139 5.07 -27.84 34.09
N VAL A 140 5.26 -28.91 34.87
CA VAL A 140 5.33 -28.86 36.33
C VAL A 140 6.76 -28.50 36.76
N GLY A 141 6.96 -27.29 37.30
CA GLY A 141 8.18 -26.92 38.02
C GLY A 141 8.07 -27.36 39.48
N ILE A 142 9.02 -28.18 39.94
CA ILE A 142 9.13 -28.60 41.34
C ILE A 142 9.97 -27.54 42.08
N ILE A 143 9.38 -26.88 43.07
CA ILE A 143 10.10 -26.20 44.15
C ILE A 143 9.67 -26.91 45.45
N SER A 144 10.61 -27.59 46.12
CA SER A 144 10.40 -28.04 47.50
C SER A 144 11.30 -27.19 48.39
N ALA A 145 10.68 -26.42 49.28
CA ALA A 145 11.32 -25.83 50.44
C ALA A 145 11.40 -26.89 51.54
N TYR A 146 12.56 -27.01 52.20
CA TYR A 146 12.77 -26.99 53.65
C TYR A 146 14.27 -26.88 53.93
#